data_AF-A0A094J2V8-F1
#
_entry.id   AF-A0A094J2V8-F1
#
_cell.length_a   1.000
_cell.length_b   1.000
_cell.length_c   1.000
_cell.angle_alpha   90.00
_cell.angle_beta   90.00
_cell.angle_gamma   90.00
#
_symmetry.space_group_name_H-M   'P 1'
#
loop_
_entity.id
_entity.type
_entity.pdbx_description
1 polymer ?
#
loop_
_entity_poly.entity_id
_entity_poly.type
_entity_poly.pdbx_seq_one_letter_code
_entity_poly.pdbx_strand_id
1 'polypeptide(L)'
;MYMIVHNGIEQMTINIATLYGTALLSIAASVIDMIANKENKTFRISGFGSAYDYFFIVKGREIKIEAVNVTNDRVEFFLFYDKTKFAHDFVKALKNIYNKLRK
;
A
#
# COMPACT_ATOMS: atom_id res chain seq x y z
N MET A 1 -8.90 0.20 -9.99
CA MET A 1 -7.83 1.23 -9.93
C MET A 1 -6.53 0.51 -9.58
N TYR A 2 -5.35 1.02 -9.95
CA TYR A 2 -4.08 0.42 -9.52
C TYR A 2 -3.23 1.46 -8.79
N MET A 3 -2.41 0.97 -7.86
CA MET A 3 -1.36 1.73 -7.19
C MET A 3 -0.02 1.16 -7.61
N ILE A 4 0.90 2.03 -8.01
CA ILE A 4 2.28 1.64 -8.33
C ILE A 4 3.15 2.05 -7.15
N VAL A 5 3.88 1.10 -6.59
CA VAL A 5 4.86 1.34 -5.54
C VAL A 5 6.25 1.08 -6.10
N HIS A 6 7.15 2.05 -5.96
CA HIS A 6 8.54 1.94 -6.43
C HIS A 6 9.48 2.34 -5.30
N ASN A 7 10.33 1.43 -4.80
CA ASN A 7 11.25 1.71 -3.68
C ASN A 7 12.53 2.45 -4.11
N GLY A 8 12.79 2.52 -5.41
CA GLY A 8 14.01 3.08 -6.00
C GLY A 8 14.78 2.07 -6.85
N ILE A 9 14.48 0.78 -6.71
CA ILE A 9 15.13 -0.34 -7.40
C ILE A 9 14.08 -1.21 -8.08
N GLU A 10 13.02 -1.55 -7.35
CA GLU A 10 11.95 -2.45 -7.76
C GLU A 10 10.61 -1.72 -7.77
N GLN A 11 9.71 -2.22 -8.62
CA GLN A 11 8.34 -1.73 -8.75
C GLN A 11 7.34 -2.85 -8.53
N MET A 12 6.28 -2.56 -7.77
CA MET A 12 5.11 -3.42 -7.58
C MET A 12 3.84 -2.69 -8.01
N THR A 13 3.03 -3.35 -8.83
CA THR A 13 1.68 -2.86 -9.19
C THR A 13 0.65 -3.58 -8.33
N ILE A 14 -0.10 -2.80 -7.56
CA ILE A 14 -1.12 -3.26 -6.63
C ILE A 14 -2.48 -2.93 -7.21
N ASN A 15 -3.25 -3.96 -7.54
CA ASN A 15 -4.62 -3.79 -8.01
C ASN A 15 -5.54 -3.51 -6.83
N ILE A 16 -6.18 -2.33 -6.84
CA ILE A 16 -7.06 -1.90 -5.75
C ILE A 16 -8.53 -1.92 -6.20
N ALA A 17 -9.28 -2.68 -5.43
CA ALA A 17 -10.73 -2.74 -5.41
C ALA A 17 -11.33 -1.48 -4.77
N THR A 18 -11.59 -0.43 -5.53
CA THR A 18 -12.35 0.70 -5.00
C THR A 18 -13.53 0.98 -5.92
N LEU A 19 -14.74 0.84 -5.38
CA LEU A 19 -15.97 1.26 -6.05
C LEU A 19 -16.23 2.77 -5.85
N TYR A 20 -15.63 3.41 -4.84
CA TYR A 20 -15.84 4.84 -4.51
C TYR A 20 -14.64 5.47 -3.76
N GLY A 21 -14.54 6.81 -3.78
CA GLY A 21 -13.44 7.58 -3.17
C GLY A 21 -13.27 7.41 -1.64
N THR A 22 -14.28 6.88 -0.95
CA THR A 22 -14.21 6.53 0.49
C THR A 22 -13.21 5.42 0.78
N ALA A 23 -13.00 4.49 -0.16
CA ALA A 23 -12.05 3.40 0.01
C ALA A 23 -10.60 3.89 -0.04
N LEU A 24 -10.29 4.91 -0.87
CA LEU A 24 -8.97 5.53 -0.91
C LEU A 24 -8.64 6.24 0.42
N LEU A 25 -9.61 6.94 1.01
CA LEU A 25 -9.46 7.59 2.32
C LEU A 25 -9.24 6.57 3.44
N SER A 26 -9.97 5.46 3.42
CA SER A 26 -9.81 4.37 4.40
C SER A 26 -8.42 3.72 4.30
N ILE A 27 -7.94 3.47 3.08
CA ILE A 27 -6.58 2.98 2.83
C ILE A 27 -5.56 3.99 3.35
N ALA A 28 -5.73 5.28 3.03
CA ALA A 28 -4.81 6.32 3.48
C ALA A 28 -4.75 6.46 5.00
N ALA A 29 -5.90 6.49 5.68
CA ALA A 29 -5.97 6.55 7.14
C ALA A 29 -5.30 5.33 7.77
N SER A 30 -5.55 4.13 7.24
CA SER A 30 -4.99 2.89 7.77
C SER A 30 -3.48 2.78 7.57
N VAL A 31 -2.97 3.21 6.41
CA VAL A 31 -1.52 3.25 6.12
C VAL A 31 -0.81 4.25 7.04
N ILE A 32 -1.40 5.44 7.24
CA ILE A 32 -0.85 6.45 8.16
C ILE A 32 -0.84 5.92 9.60
N ASP A 33 -1.94 5.33 10.06
CA ASP A 33 -2.04 4.76 11.40
C ASP A 33 -1.05 3.61 11.62
N MET A 34 -0.84 2.77 10.61
CA MET A 34 0.18 1.72 10.62
C MET A 34 1.59 2.30 10.80
N ILE A 35 1.96 3.33 10.02
CA ILE A 35 3.28 3.96 10.10
C ILE A 35 3.50 4.65 11.45
N ALA A 36 2.48 5.36 11.95
CA ALA A 36 2.59 6.24 13.12
C ALA A 36 2.49 5.49 14.46
N ASN A 37 1.61 4.50 14.56
CA ASN A 37 1.16 4.02 15.87
C ASN A 37 1.34 2.51 16.08
N LYS A 38 1.67 1.74 15.05
CA LYS A 38 1.53 0.27 15.09
C LYS A 38 2.62 -0.46 14.31
N GLU A 39 3.85 -0.45 14.83
CA GLU A 39 4.97 -1.19 14.24
C GLU A 39 4.72 -2.69 14.04
N ASN A 40 3.69 -3.26 14.71
CA ASN A 40 3.34 -4.68 14.61
C ASN A 40 1.97 -4.97 13.97
N LYS A 41 1.21 -3.98 13.45
CA LYS A 41 -0.07 -4.27 12.78
C LYS A 41 0.06 -4.22 11.27
N THR A 42 -0.13 -5.36 10.65
CA THR A 42 -0.21 -5.48 9.20
C THR A 42 -1.47 -4.81 8.67
N PHE A 43 -1.33 -4.02 7.60
CA PHE A 43 -2.44 -3.49 6.84
C PHE A 43 -2.67 -4.32 5.57
N ARG A 44 -3.89 -4.81 5.36
CA ARG A 44 -4.26 -5.64 4.21
C ARG A 44 -5.09 -4.83 3.21
N ILE A 45 -4.73 -4.91 1.94
CA ILE A 45 -5.57 -4.51 0.82
C ILE A 45 -6.02 -5.78 0.10
N SER A 46 -7.33 -6.02 0.09
CA SER A 46 -7.89 -7.14 -0.66
C SER A 46 -7.85 -6.87 -2.16
N GLY A 47 -7.32 -7.81 -2.93
CA GLY A 47 -7.29 -7.72 -4.38
C GLY A 47 -8.58 -8.21 -5.02
N PHE A 48 -9.54 -7.31 -5.24
CA PHE A 48 -10.77 -7.69 -5.97
C PHE A 48 -10.48 -7.79 -7.46
N GLY A 49 -10.70 -8.98 -8.04
CA GLY A 49 -10.35 -9.29 -9.43
C GLY A 49 -8.84 -9.46 -9.67
N SER A 50 -8.06 -9.56 -8.60
CA SER A 50 -6.61 -9.79 -8.59
C SER A 50 -6.32 -11.19 -8.07
N ALA A 51 -5.22 -11.81 -8.54
CA ALA A 51 -4.74 -13.07 -7.98
C ALA A 51 -4.12 -12.90 -6.58
N TYR A 52 -3.93 -11.65 -6.13
CA TYR A 52 -3.19 -11.33 -4.91
C TYR A 52 -3.96 -10.43 -3.97
N ASP A 53 -3.84 -10.72 -2.69
CA ASP A 53 -3.98 -9.76 -1.60
C ASP A 53 -2.64 -9.12 -1.28
N TYR A 54 -2.66 -7.87 -0.83
CA TYR A 54 -1.45 -7.12 -0.53
C TYR A 54 -1.37 -6.77 0.94
N PHE A 55 -0.23 -7.09 1.57
CA PHE A 55 -0.01 -6.87 3.00
C PHE A 55 1.15 -5.90 3.20
N PHE A 56 0.87 -4.80 3.91
CA PHE A 56 1.85 -3.80 4.31
C PHE A 56 2.25 -4.07 5.76
N ILE A 57 3.53 -4.30 5.99
CA ILE A 57 4.07 -4.73 7.27
C ILE A 57 5.21 -3.80 7.64
N VAL A 58 5.16 -3.17 8.81
CA VAL A 58 6.28 -2.41 9.34
C VAL A 58 7.29 -3.39 9.96
N LYS A 59 8.57 -3.26 9.63
CA LYS A 59 9.67 -4.03 10.21
C LYS A 59 10.84 -3.10 10.52
N GLY A 60 10.91 -2.63 11.76
CA GLY A 60 11.93 -1.66 12.18
C GLY A 60 11.90 -0.40 11.31
N ARG A 61 12.95 -0.20 10.51
CA ARG A 61 13.09 0.97 9.61
C ARG A 61 12.51 0.77 8.21
N GLU A 62 11.90 -0.39 7.94
CA GLU A 62 11.38 -0.73 6.62
C GLU A 62 9.86 -1.00 6.66
N ILE A 63 9.24 -0.84 5.49
CA ILE A 63 7.92 -1.34 5.15
C ILE A 63 8.13 -2.49 4.18
N LYS A 64 7.72 -3.69 4.56
CA LYS A 64 7.61 -4.84 3.67
C LYS A 64 6.21 -4.86 3.07
N ILE A 65 6.12 -4.93 1.76
CA ILE A 65 4.86 -5.09 1.02
C ILE A 65 4.88 -6.48 0.41
N GLU A 66 3.95 -7.35 0.79
CA GLU A 66 3.83 -8.72 0.29
C GLU A 66 2.61 -8.84 -0.61
N ALA A 67 2.76 -9.49 -1.77
CA ALA A 67 1.67 -9.97 -2.59
C ALA A 67 1.46 -11.46 -2.30
N VAL A 68 0.30 -11.78 -1.71
CA VAL A 68 -0.08 -13.13 -1.28
C VAL A 68 -1.13 -13.66 -2.23
N ASN A 69 -0.90 -14.82 -2.83
CA ASN A 69 -1.85 -15.44 -3.75
C ASN A 69 -3.10 -15.88 -2.99
N VAL A 70 -4.26 -15.39 -3.42
CA VAL A 70 -5.55 -15.63 -2.76
C VAL A 70 -6.02 -17.09 -2.83
N THR A 71 -5.42 -17.90 -3.69
CA THR A 71 -5.81 -19.31 -3.93
C THR A 71 -5.06 -20.27 -3.01
N ASN A 72 -3.83 -19.93 -2.63
CA ASN A 72 -2.94 -20.84 -1.90
C ASN A 72 -2.29 -20.22 -0.65
N ASP A 73 -2.62 -18.96 -0.34
CA ASP A 73 -2.13 -18.18 0.81
C ASP A 73 -0.59 -18.06 0.90
N ARG A 74 0.11 -18.17 -0.23
CA ARG A 74 1.57 -18.02 -0.29
C ARG A 74 1.98 -16.63 -0.75
N VAL A 75 3.05 -16.10 -0.13
CA VAL A 75 3.74 -14.91 -0.63
C VAL A 75 4.44 -15.26 -1.94
N GLU A 76 4.02 -14.64 -3.04
CA GLU A 76 4.66 -14.84 -4.35
C GLU A 76 5.65 -13.73 -4.68
N PHE A 77 5.36 -12.50 -4.22
CA PHE A 77 6.24 -11.35 -4.42
C PHE A 77 6.30 -10.53 -3.15
N PHE A 78 7.44 -9.90 -2.90
CA PHE A 78 7.57 -8.91 -1.84
C PHE A 78 8.50 -7.79 -2.26
N LEU A 79 8.33 -6.64 -1.63
CA LEU A 79 9.16 -5.46 -1.82
C LEU A 79 9.45 -4.83 -0.45
N PHE A 80 10.71 -4.48 -0.23
CA PHE A 80 11.13 -3.70 0.94
C PHE A 80 11.23 -2.22 0.59
N TYR A 81 10.76 -1.35 1.47
CA TYR A 81 10.75 0.10 1.27
C TYR A 81 11.20 0.77 2.57
N ASP A 82 12.23 1.63 2.52
CA ASP A 82 12.55 2.52 3.66
C ASP A 82 11.29 3.25 4.20
N LYS A 83 11.06 3.18 5.50
CA LYS A 83 9.86 3.69 6.17
C LYS A 83 9.69 5.20 6.01
N THR A 84 10.78 5.96 6.09
CA THR A 84 10.75 7.42 6.00
C THR A 84 10.45 7.85 4.57
N LYS A 85 11.13 7.24 3.60
CA LYS A 85 10.91 7.50 2.18
C LYS A 85 9.50 7.08 1.76
N PHE A 86 9.02 5.93 2.20
CA PHE A 86 7.65 5.47 1.95
C PHE A 86 6.63 6.50 2.46
N ALA A 87 6.75 6.96 3.71
CA ALA A 87 5.84 7.95 4.28
C ALA A 87 5.83 9.26 3.49
N HIS A 88 7.02 9.75 3.10
CA HIS A 88 7.15 10.95 2.29
C HIS A 88 6.47 10.81 0.92
N ASP A 89 6.77 9.73 0.20
CA ASP A 89 6.25 9.48 -1.14
C ASP A 89 4.74 9.21 -1.11
N PHE A 90 4.24 8.57 -0.05
CA PHE A 90 2.82 8.38 0.19
C PHE A 90 2.07 9.71 0.37
N VAL A 91 2.57 10.59 1.23
CA VAL A 91 1.98 11.93 1.43
C VAL A 91 2.00 12.76 0.14
N LYS A 92 3.10 12.69 -0.62
CA LYS A 92 3.22 13.35 -1.92
C LYS A 92 2.18 12.84 -2.91
N ALA A 93 1.96 11.52 -2.98
CA ALA A 93 0.95 10.92 -3.84
C ALA A 93 -0.47 11.38 -3.46
N LEU A 94 -0.82 11.40 -2.16
CA LEU A 94 -2.13 11.88 -1.70
C LEU A 94 -2.37 13.35 -2.05
N LYS A 95 -1.38 14.23 -1.87
CA LYS A 95 -1.46 15.64 -2.25
C LYS A 95 -1.72 15.82 -3.75
N ASN A 96 -1.04 15.04 -4.59
CA ASN A 96 -1.23 15.09 -6.04
C ASN A 96 -2.65 14.65 -6.44
N ILE A 97 -3.18 13.59 -5.83
CA ILE A 97 -4.55 13.13 -6.07
C ILE A 97 -5.56 14.21 -5.64
N TYR A 98 -5.39 14.78 -4.44
CA TYR A 98 -6.26 15.85 -3.94
C TYR A 98 -6.29 17.05 -4.90
N ASN A 99 -5.13 17.50 -5.38
CA ASN A 99 -5.04 18.61 -6.34
C ASN A 99 -5.67 18.27 -7.69
N LYS A 100 -5.59 17.01 -8.14
CA LYS A 100 -6.20 16.56 -9.39
C LYS A 100 -7.72 16.53 -9.31
N LEU A 101 -8.29 16.15 -8.15
CA LEU A 101 -9.74 16.10 -7.93
C LEU A 101 -10.40 17.48 -7.79
N ARG A 102 -9.60 18.54 -7.59
CA ARG A 102 -10.09 19.93 -7.43
C ARG A 102 -10.16 20.71 -8.76
N LYS A 103 -9.52 20.21 -9.81
CA LYS A 103 -9.55 20.80 -11.16
C LYS A 103 -10.63 20.13 -11.99
#